data_AF-A0A660WSH8-F1
#
_entry.id   AF-A0A660WSH8-F1
#
_cell.length_a   1.000
_cell.length_b   1.000
_cell.length_c   1.000
_cell.angle_alpha   90.00
_cell.angle_beta   90.00
_cell.angle_gamma   90.00
#
_symmetry.space_group_name_H-M   'P 1'
#
loop_
_entity.id
_entity.type
_entity.pdbx_description
1 polymer ?
#
loop_
_entity_poly.entity_id
_entity_poly.type
_entity_poly.pdbx_seq_one_letter_code
_entity_poly.pdbx_strand_id
1 'polypeptide(L)'
;ATVTFDNSFVVRNIKVVEGNQGLFVAMTARKMKQLCARCGKKVDIGSKYCNWCGVQLPSPPKDLANRGIIHQDLAHPINQEFRDYLQSKILDAYYREKETKKSDSEIKTSSS
;
A
#
# COMPACT_ATOMS: atom_id res chain seq x y z
N ALA A 1 2.68 8.74 2.18
CA ALA A 1 1.85 9.94 2.06
C ALA A 1 0.56 9.80 2.86
N THR A 2 0.05 10.91 3.37
CA THR A 2 -1.29 11.04 3.97
C THR A 2 -2.01 12.13 3.20
N VAL A 3 -3.23 11.85 2.74
CA VAL A 3 -4.04 12.79 1.96
C VAL A 3 -5.29 13.14 2.74
N THR A 4 -5.63 14.42 2.75
CA THR A 4 -6.84 14.94 3.36
C THR A 4 -7.75 15.48 2.27
N PHE A 5 -8.98 14.98 2.20
CA PHE A 5 -10.01 15.42 1.27
C PHE A 5 -10.96 16.35 2.00
N ASP A 6 -11.18 17.54 1.41
CA ASP A 6 -12.14 18.56 1.86
C ASP A 6 -12.08 18.86 3.36
N ASN A 7 -10.89 18.79 3.95
CA ASN A 7 -10.64 18.93 5.39
C ASN A 7 -11.51 18.03 6.30
N SER A 8 -12.13 16.98 5.73
CA SER A 8 -13.19 16.21 6.38
C SER A 8 -12.91 14.70 6.36
N PHE A 9 -12.03 14.22 5.46
CA PHE A 9 -11.69 12.81 5.35
C PHE A 9 -10.19 12.60 5.13
N VAL A 10 -9.57 11.68 5.87
CA VAL A 10 -8.12 11.43 5.82
C VAL A 10 -7.82 9.99 5.43
N VAL A 11 -7.00 9.82 4.40
CA VAL A 11 -6.46 8.52 3.98
C VAL A 11 -4.97 8.47 4.29
N ARG A 12 -4.58 7.52 5.14
CA ARG A 12 -3.19 7.34 5.62
C ARG A 12 -2.54 6.12 5.00
N ASN A 13 -1.21 6.10 4.93
CA ASN A 13 -0.41 4.99 4.40
C ASN A 13 -0.56 4.78 2.88
N ILE A 14 -0.78 5.86 2.13
CA ILE A 14 -0.63 5.84 0.67
C ILE A 14 0.87 5.78 0.35
N LYS A 15 1.28 4.91 -0.57
CA LYS A 15 2.68 4.68 -0.91
C LYS A 15 2.99 5.23 -2.29
N VAL A 16 4.17 5.85 -2.44
CA VAL A 16 4.76 6.16 -3.74
C VAL A 16 5.76 5.05 -4.03
N VAL A 17 5.61 4.37 -5.16
CA VAL A 17 6.36 3.16 -5.52
C VAL A 17 7.01 3.37 -6.88
N GLU A 18 8.27 2.93 -7.02
CA GLU A 18 8.99 2.94 -8.28
C GLU A 18 8.72 1.63 -9.04
N GLY A 19 8.06 1.73 -10.19
CA GLY A 19 7.85 0.63 -11.12
C GLY A 19 8.69 0.77 -12.38
N ASN A 20 8.60 -0.21 -13.27
CA ASN A 20 9.37 -0.22 -14.53
C ASN A 20 9.05 0.96 -15.47
N GLN A 21 7.87 1.57 -15.34
CA GLN A 21 7.41 2.71 -16.14
C GLN A 21 7.45 4.03 -15.35
N GLY A 22 8.16 4.08 -14.23
CA GLY A 22 8.28 5.25 -13.37
C GLY A 22 7.50 5.14 -12.06
N LEU A 23 7.39 6.27 -11.37
CA LEU A 23 6.75 6.35 -10.05
C LEU A 23 5.23 6.31 -10.17
N PHE A 24 4.59 5.52 -9.32
CA PHE A 24 3.14 5.43 -9.23
C PHE A 24 2.67 5.41 -7.78
N VAL A 25 1.38 5.69 -7.58
CA VAL A 25 0.75 5.69 -6.26
C VAL A 25 0.07 4.36 -6.00
N ALA A 26 0.48 3.68 -4.94
CA ALA A 26 -0.17 2.48 -4.41
C ALA A 26 -1.06 2.86 -3.22
N MET A 27 -2.32 2.43 -3.28
CA MET A 27 -3.32 2.75 -2.27
C MET A 27 -3.11 1.98 -0.96
N THR A 28 -3.92 2.31 0.02
CA THR A 28 -3.81 1.80 1.39
C THR A 28 -4.30 0.35 1.46
N ALA A 29 -3.40 -0.62 1.55
CA ALA A 29 -3.76 -2.04 1.54
C ALA A 29 -3.81 -2.68 2.94
N ARG A 30 -4.73 -3.63 3.14
CA ARG A 30 -4.74 -4.56 4.28
C ARG A 30 -4.56 -6.00 3.80
N LYS A 31 -3.93 -6.83 4.64
CA LYS A 31 -3.87 -8.28 4.41
C LYS A 31 -5.22 -8.93 4.72
N MET A 32 -5.70 -9.77 3.83
CA MET A 32 -6.98 -10.46 3.97
C MET A 32 -6.87 -11.64 4.94
N LYS A 33 -7.96 -11.90 5.68
CA LYS A 33 -8.05 -12.97 6.67
C LYS A 33 -9.14 -13.98 6.29
N GLN A 34 -8.89 -15.25 6.59
CA GLN A 34 -9.82 -16.36 6.46
C GLN A 34 -10.07 -17.04 7.82
N LEU A 35 -11.09 -17.89 7.90
CA LEU A 35 -11.34 -18.70 9.08
C LEU A 35 -10.52 -19.99 9.01
N CYS A 36 -9.93 -20.39 10.14
CA CYS A 36 -9.29 -21.69 10.26
C CYS A 36 -10.33 -22.81 10.32
N ALA A 37 -10.25 -23.78 9.40
CA ALA A 37 -11.17 -24.92 9.36
C ALA A 37 -11.17 -25.81 10.62
N ARG A 38 -10.10 -25.77 11.43
CA ARG A 38 -10.00 -26.55 12.67
C ARG A 38 -10.53 -25.80 13.90
N CYS A 39 -10.08 -24.57 14.12
CA CYS A 39 -10.36 -23.84 15.38
C CYS A 39 -11.29 -22.64 15.22
N GLY A 40 -11.72 -22.32 13.99
CA GLY A 40 -12.63 -21.19 13.70
C GLY A 40 -12.03 -19.79 13.85
N LYS A 41 -10.78 -19.65 14.33
CA LYS A 41 -10.16 -18.33 14.50
C LYS A 41 -9.75 -17.70 13.17
N LYS A 42 -9.74 -16.36 13.13
CA LYS A 42 -9.28 -15.58 11.97
C LYS A 42 -7.76 -15.70 11.82
N VAL A 43 -7.32 -16.12 10.64
CA VAL A 43 -5.91 -16.30 10.25
C VAL A 43 -5.65 -15.58 8.94
N ASP A 44 -4.41 -15.18 8.69
CA ASP A 44 -4.05 -14.53 7.44
C ASP A 44 -4.11 -15.51 6.25
N ILE A 45 -4.67 -15.06 5.12
CA ILE A 45 -4.65 -15.82 3.87
C ILE A 45 -3.20 -16.01 3.39
N GLY A 46 -2.89 -17.20 2.89
CA GLY A 46 -1.56 -17.59 2.41
C GLY A 46 -0.61 -18.15 3.48
N SER A 47 -1.00 -18.13 4.76
CA SER A 47 -0.22 -18.75 5.83
C SER A 47 -0.23 -20.28 5.70
N LYS A 48 0.93 -20.93 5.86
CA LYS A 48 1.04 -22.40 5.80
C LYS A 48 0.39 -23.08 7.01
N TYR A 49 0.42 -22.43 8.17
CA TYR A 49 -0.12 -22.94 9.43
C TYR A 49 -0.98 -21.88 10.12
N CYS A 50 -1.98 -22.33 10.90
CA CYS A 50 -2.77 -21.47 11.76
C CYS A 50 -1.90 -20.95 12.92
N ASN A 51 -1.82 -19.64 13.09
CA ASN A 51 -1.10 -18.99 14.20
C ASN A 51 -1.76 -19.14 15.58
N TRP A 52 -2.87 -19.87 15.68
CA TRP A 52 -3.57 -20.12 16.94
C TRP A 52 -3.55 -21.59 17.38
N CYS A 53 -3.70 -22.54 16.45
CA CYS A 53 -3.78 -23.97 16.77
C CYS A 53 -2.73 -24.83 16.07
N GLY A 54 -1.88 -24.23 15.23
CA GLY A 54 -0.80 -24.93 14.52
C GLY A 54 -1.24 -25.85 13.38
N VAL A 55 -2.55 -25.97 13.09
CA VAL A 55 -3.00 -26.83 11.97
C VAL A 55 -2.47 -26.31 10.65
N GLN A 56 -2.10 -27.22 9.76
CA GLN A 56 -1.78 -26.88 8.38
C GLN A 56 -3.03 -26.35 7.68
N LEU A 57 -2.92 -25.16 7.10
CA LEU A 57 -4.01 -24.53 6.35
C LEU A 57 -3.98 -25.03 4.90
N PRO A 58 -5.14 -25.07 4.21
CA PRO A 58 -5.16 -25.45 2.80
C PRO A 58 -4.29 -24.47 2.00
N SER A 59 -3.45 -25.00 1.11
CA SER A 59 -2.69 -24.17 0.19
C SER A 59 -3.66 -23.40 -0.70
N PRO A 60 -3.50 -22.08 -0.85
CA PRO A 60 -4.31 -21.33 -1.80
C PRO A 60 -4.11 -21.93 -3.20
N PRO A 61 -5.16 -21.97 -4.04
CA PRO A 61 -5.01 -22.35 -5.45
C PRO A 61 -3.91 -21.50 -6.11
N LYS A 62 -3.07 -22.11 -6.95
CA LYS A 62 -1.90 -21.43 -7.56
C LYS A 62 -2.29 -20.15 -8.31
N ASP A 63 -3.47 -20.12 -8.91
CA ASP A 63 -4.00 -18.99 -9.67
C ASP A 63 -4.43 -17.81 -8.78
N LEU A 64 -4.64 -18.05 -7.49
CA LEU A 64 -5.11 -17.08 -6.51
C LEU A 64 -3.96 -16.27 -5.89
N ALA A 65 -2.77 -16.87 -5.80
CA ALA A 65 -1.57 -16.20 -5.30
C ALA A 65 -1.15 -15.00 -6.16
N ASN A 66 -1.42 -15.07 -7.47
CA ASN A 66 -1.06 -14.01 -8.42
C ASN A 66 -2.12 -12.90 -8.55
N ARG A 67 -3.35 -13.12 -8.04
CA ARG A 67 -4.50 -12.22 -8.25
C ARG A 67 -4.67 -11.12 -7.20
N GLY A 68 -3.67 -10.89 -6.35
CA GLY A 68 -3.77 -9.85 -5.32
C GLY A 68 -4.80 -10.15 -4.22
N ILE A 69 -5.39 -11.34 -4.15
CA ILE A 69 -6.41 -11.70 -3.16
C ILE A 69 -5.87 -11.67 -1.71
N ILE A 70 -4.55 -11.72 -1.55
CA ILE A 70 -3.88 -11.62 -0.24
C ILE A 70 -3.97 -10.18 0.31
N HIS A 71 -3.95 -9.16 -0.54
CA HIS A 71 -3.93 -7.76 -0.15
C HIS A 71 -5.04 -6.98 -0.83
N GLN A 72 -5.97 -6.45 -0.05
CA GLN A 72 -7.07 -5.64 -0.56
C GLN A 72 -6.88 -4.18 -0.16
N ASP A 73 -7.06 -3.28 -1.12
CA ASP A 73 -7.09 -1.85 -0.85
C ASP A 73 -8.33 -1.47 -0.01
N LEU A 74 -8.07 -0.76 1.08
CA LEU A 74 -9.07 -0.18 1.98
C LEU A 74 -9.77 1.02 1.35
N ALA A 75 -9.03 1.79 0.55
CA ALA A 75 -9.50 2.95 -0.17
C ALA A 75 -9.02 2.82 -1.61
N HIS A 76 -9.91 3.00 -2.58
CA HIS A 76 -9.57 2.96 -4.00
C HIS A 76 -10.38 4.01 -4.75
N PRO A 77 -9.79 4.69 -5.74
CA PRO A 77 -10.53 5.60 -6.62
C PRO A 77 -11.56 4.80 -7.42
N ILE A 78 -12.76 5.34 -7.54
CA ILE A 78 -13.88 4.67 -8.24
C ILE A 78 -13.71 4.80 -9.76
N ASN A 79 -13.26 5.95 -10.23
CA ASN A 79 -13.10 6.26 -11.64
C ASN A 79 -11.66 6.65 -11.99
N GLN A 80 -11.35 6.61 -13.28
CA GLN A 80 -10.01 6.91 -13.79
C GLN A 80 -9.65 8.37 -13.59
N GLU A 81 -10.57 9.30 -13.81
CA GLU A 81 -10.35 10.73 -13.63
C GLU A 81 -9.84 11.06 -12.22
N PHE A 82 -10.50 10.53 -11.19
CA PHE A 82 -10.09 10.75 -9.80
C PHE A 82 -8.78 10.03 -9.47
N ARG A 83 -8.51 8.88 -10.09
CA ARG A 83 -7.23 8.19 -9.96
C ARG A 83 -6.09 9.06 -10.48
N ASP A 84 -6.25 9.65 -11.66
CA ASP A 84 -5.23 10.48 -12.30
C ASP A 84 -5.04 11.80 -11.54
N TYR A 85 -6.14 12.41 -11.07
CA TYR A 85 -6.10 13.56 -10.17
C TYR A 85 -5.34 13.24 -8.87
N LEU A 86 -5.66 12.13 -8.21
CA LEU A 86 -5.00 11.76 -6.95
C LEU A 86 -3.51 11.46 -7.17
N GLN A 87 -3.18 10.75 -8.25
CA GLN A 87 -1.81 10.39 -8.58
C GLN A 87 -0.96 11.63 -8.87
N SER A 88 -1.43 12.53 -9.72
CA SER A 88 -0.72 13.77 -10.05
C SER A 88 -0.43 14.61 -8.80
N LYS A 89 -1.46 14.90 -7.97
CA LYS A 89 -1.29 15.71 -6.76
C LYS A 89 -0.28 15.12 -5.76
N ILE A 90 -0.27 13.79 -5.59
CA ILE A 90 0.67 13.13 -4.69
C ILE A 90 2.08 13.14 -5.25
N LEU A 91 2.24 12.87 -6.55
CA LEU A 91 3.55 12.87 -7.20
C LEU A 91 4.16 14.27 -7.23
N ASP A 92 3.37 15.31 -7.51
CA ASP A 92 3.82 16.70 -7.47
C ASP A 92 4.36 17.07 -6.09
N ALA A 93 3.62 16.75 -5.03
CA ALA A 93 4.06 16.97 -3.65
C ALA A 93 5.34 16.19 -3.33
N TYR A 94 5.44 14.95 -3.80
CA TYR A 94 6.64 14.11 -3.62
C TYR A 94 7.88 14.71 -4.30
N TYR A 95 7.75 15.18 -5.54
CA TYR A 95 8.88 15.78 -6.25
C TYR A 95 9.34 17.09 -5.59
N ARG A 96 8.40 17.94 -5.17
CA ARG A 96 8.72 19.18 -4.45
C ARG A 96 9.49 18.90 -3.14
N GLU A 97 9.08 17.88 -2.39
CA GLU A 97 9.82 17.46 -1.19
C GLU A 97 11.19 16.86 -1.52
N LYS A 98 11.30 16.11 -2.62
CA LYS A 98 12.56 15.51 -3.07
C LYS A 98 13.59 16.58 -3.46
N GLU A 99 13.16 17.64 -4.14
CA GLU A 99 14.01 18.78 -4.51
C GLU A 99 14.48 19.56 -3.28
N THR A 100 13.58 19.85 -2.34
CA THR A 100 13.90 20.56 -1.09
C THR A 100 14.94 19.80 -0.27
N LYS A 101 14.83 18.46 -0.20
CA LYS A 101 15.84 17.63 0.48
C LYS A 101 17.19 17.63 -0.25
N LYS A 102 17.20 17.80 -1.57
CA LYS A 102 18.43 17.85 -2.35
C LYS A 102 19.21 19.14 -2.09
N SER A 103 18.53 20.29 -2.10
CA SER A 103 19.16 21.58 -1.76
C SER A 103 19.71 21.60 -0.32
N ASP A 104 18.99 21.02 0.65
CA ASP A 104 19.46 20.93 2.04
C ASP A 104 20.70 20.03 2.21
N SER A 105 20.84 19.00 1.36
CA SER A 105 22.02 18.13 1.36
C SER A 105 23.24 18.80 0.75
N GLU A 106 23.06 19.62 -0.29
CA GLU A 106 24.15 20.36 -0.94
C GLU A 106 24.67 21.51 -0.06
N ILE A 107 23.79 22.19 0.68
CA ILE A 107 24.17 23.26 1.62
C ILE A 107 24.98 22.73 2.83
N LYS A 108 24.71 21.50 3.28
CA LYS A 108 25.47 20.88 4.39
C LYS A 108 26.86 20.38 3.98
N THR A 109 27.11 20.17 2.70
CA THR A 109 28.39 19.61 2.22
C THR A 109 29.43 20.71 1.92
N SER A 110 29.01 21.97 1.79
CA SER A 110 29.89 23.13 1.55
C SER A 110 30.27 23.91 2.81
N SER A 111 29.80 23.48 3.98
CA SER A 111 30.05 24.12 5.29
C SER A 111 30.93 23.27 6.20
N SER A 112 31.75 22.36 5.66
CA SER A 112 32.75 21.57 6.38
C SER A 112 34.08 21.58 5.65
#